data_AF-A0A5C5SFF7-F1
#
_entry.id   AF-A0A5C5SFF7-F1
#
_cell.length_a   1.000
_cell.length_b   1.000
_cell.length_c   1.000
_cell.angle_alpha   90.00
_cell.angle_beta   90.00
_cell.angle_gamma   90.00
#
_symmetry.space_group_name_H-M   'P 1'
#
loop_
_entity.id
_entity.type
_entity.pdbx_description
1 polymer ?
#
loop_
_entity_poly.entity_id
_entity_poly.type
_entity_poly.pdbx_seq_one_letter_code
_entity_poly.pdbx_strand_id
1 'polypeptide(L)'
;MIKTFFLRPGYFARSGGLWYGPGILLIVEPTERVEMFTDRRGAADTCVGAYTFAQLDEQAPPAGLMWALPFMPNRAHHMARVAA
;
A
#
# COMPACT_ATOMS: atom_id res chain seq x y z
N MET A 1 9.93 9.94 -7.51
CA MET A 1 8.58 9.90 -6.93
C MET A 1 8.45 8.59 -6.20
N ILE A 2 7.89 8.59 -4.99
CA ILE A 2 7.64 7.37 -4.21
C ILE A 2 6.13 7.11 -4.14
N LYS A 3 5.74 5.85 -3.93
CA LYS A 3 4.36 5.48 -3.61
C LYS A 3 4.31 4.81 -2.25
N THR A 4 3.24 5.01 -1.51
CA THR A 4 3.14 4.49 -0.14
C THR A 4 1.84 3.74 0.11
N PHE A 5 1.96 2.62 0.82
CA PHE A 5 0.84 1.73 1.09
C PHE A 5 0.95 1.14 2.49
N PHE A 6 -0.16 0.91 3.17
CA PHE A 6 -0.18 0.02 4.34
C PHE A 6 -0.46 -1.42 3.90
N LEU A 7 0.19 -2.40 4.55
CA LEU A 7 -0.17 -3.80 4.33
C LEU A 7 -1.45 -4.15 5.05
N ARG A 8 -2.40 -4.74 4.31
CA ARG A 8 -3.67 -5.24 4.84
C ARG A 8 -3.41 -6.44 5.77
N PRO A 9 -4.16 -6.60 6.87
CA PRO A 9 -4.17 -7.83 7.65
C PRO A 9 -4.39 -9.08 6.80
N GLY A 10 -3.66 -10.16 7.10
CA GLY A 10 -3.68 -11.40 6.33
C GLY A 10 -2.74 -11.43 5.13
N TYR A 11 -1.89 -10.41 4.96
CA TYR A 11 -0.91 -10.33 3.87
C TYR A 11 0.49 -9.97 4.37
N PHE A 12 1.48 -10.45 3.63
CA PHE A 12 2.85 -10.00 3.70
C PHE A 12 3.25 -9.40 2.35
N ALA A 13 4.21 -8.47 2.37
CA ALA A 13 4.83 -7.97 1.17
C ALA A 13 6.34 -8.24 1.20
N ARG A 14 6.93 -8.41 0.02
CA ARG A 14 8.37 -8.44 -0.19
C ARG A 14 8.74 -7.39 -1.23
N SER A 15 9.69 -6.52 -0.90
CA SER A 15 10.33 -5.62 -1.87
C SER A 15 11.82 -5.90 -1.84
N GLY A 16 12.38 -6.32 -2.97
CA GLY A 16 13.76 -6.81 -3.04
C GLY A 16 14.00 -7.97 -2.05
N GLY A 17 14.86 -7.74 -1.06
CA GLY A 17 15.22 -8.71 -0.01
C GLY A 17 14.50 -8.52 1.33
N LEU A 18 13.64 -7.50 1.47
CA LEU A 18 12.99 -7.14 2.73
C LEU A 18 11.54 -7.64 2.78
N TRP A 19 11.15 -8.13 3.96
CA TRP A 19 9.79 -8.58 4.26
C TRP A 19 9.06 -7.56 5.12
N TYR A 20 7.79 -7.34 4.80
CA TYR A 20 6.92 -6.39 5.48
C TYR A 20 5.65 -7.11 5.92
N GLY A 21 5.32 -6.97 7.21
CA GLY A 21 4.13 -7.56 7.82
C GLY A 21 2.91 -6.64 7.79
N PRO A 22 1.74 -7.13 8.23
CA PRO A 22 0.52 -6.35 8.34
C PRO A 22 0.68 -5.04 9.13
N GLY A 23 0.03 -3.98 8.65
CA GLY A 23 0.04 -2.66 9.31
C GLY A 23 1.33 -1.85 9.16
N ILE A 24 2.39 -2.42 8.58
CA ILE A 24 3.61 -1.70 8.27
C ILE A 24 3.40 -0.81 7.03
N LEU A 25 3.98 0.39 7.07
CA LEU A 25 4.03 1.30 5.92
C LEU A 25 5.10 0.81 4.95
N LEU A 26 4.67 0.43 3.75
CA LEU A 26 5.52 0.12 2.62
C LEU A 26 5.75 1.39 1.80
N ILE A 27 7.02 1.74 1.60
CA ILE A 27 7.45 2.81 0.70
C ILE A 27 8.05 2.12 -0.52
N VAL A 28 7.56 2.46 -1.72
CA VAL A 28 7.97 1.84 -2.98
C VAL A 28 8.62 2.87 -3.88
N GLU A 29 9.83 2.58 -4.33
CA GLU A 29 10.59 3.40 -5.28
C GLU A 29 10.35 2.98 -6.74
N PRO A 30 10.65 3.85 -7.74
CA PRO A 30 10.37 3.58 -9.15
C PRO A 30 11.01 2.30 -9.72
N THR A 31 12.15 1.88 -9.19
CA THR A 31 12.89 0.68 -9.62
C THR A 31 12.46 -0.58 -8.90
N GLU A 32 11.61 -0.47 -7.88
CA GLU A 32 11.22 -1.59 -7.05
C GLU A 32 10.06 -2.39 -7.63
N ARG A 33 10.04 -3.65 -7.20
CA ARG A 33 8.97 -4.61 -7.46
C ARG A 33 8.49 -5.13 -6.13
N VAL A 34 7.18 -5.10 -5.92
CA VAL A 34 6.52 -5.58 -4.72
C VAL A 34 5.86 -6.92 -5.02
N GLU A 35 6.20 -7.94 -4.25
CA GLU A 35 5.55 -9.24 -4.27
C GLU A 35 4.64 -9.36 -3.04
N MET A 36 3.41 -9.83 -3.25
CA MET A 36 2.39 -9.96 -2.23
C MET A 36 2.14 -11.42 -1.90
N PHE A 37 2.04 -11.74 -0.62
CA PHE A 37 1.85 -13.09 -0.11
C PHE A 37 0.69 -13.15 0.88
N THR A 38 -0.03 -14.27 0.94
CA THR A 38 -0.98 -14.52 2.03
C THR A 38 -0.26 -14.88 3.31
N ASP A 39 -0.83 -14.47 4.44
CA ASP A 39 -0.44 -14.96 5.76
C ASP A 39 -1.08 -16.34 6.04
N ARG A 40 -0.25 -17.31 6.42
CA ARG A 40 -0.69 -18.55 7.05
C ARG A 40 0.02 -18.73 8.39
N ARG A 41 -0.73 -18.48 9.48
CA ARG A 41 -0.27 -18.66 10.86
C ARG A 41 0.95 -17.79 11.24
N GLY A 42 0.99 -16.54 10.76
CA GLY A 42 2.03 -15.57 11.04
C GLY A 42 3.22 -15.61 10.10
N ALA A 43 3.10 -16.30 8.95
CA ALA A 43 4.17 -16.48 7.98
C ALA A 43 3.65 -16.32 6.55
N ALA A 44 4.49 -15.79 5.67
CA ALA A 44 4.19 -15.73 4.24
C ALA A 44 4.07 -17.14 3.66
N ASP A 45 2.97 -17.41 2.94
CA ASP A 45 2.66 -18.72 2.37
C ASP A 45 2.65 -18.70 0.83
N THR A 46 1.56 -18.21 0.23
CA THR A 46 1.37 -18.23 -1.22
C THR A 46 1.56 -16.83 -1.81
N CYS A 47 2.36 -16.71 -2.86
CA CYS A 47 2.48 -15.48 -3.65
C CYS A 47 1.20 -15.27 -4.47
N VAL A 48 0.50 -14.17 -4.22
CA VAL A 48 -0.78 -13.83 -4.87
C VAL A 48 -0.64 -12.77 -5.96
N GLY A 49 0.51 -12.12 -6.04
CA GLY A 49 0.74 -11.09 -7.05
C GLY A 49 2.13 -10.49 -6.97
N ALA A 50 2.58 -9.92 -8.08
CA ALA A 50 3.81 -9.16 -8.14
C ALA A 50 3.60 -7.94 -9.03
N TYR A 51 3.95 -6.77 -8.50
CA TYR A 51 3.61 -5.48 -9.07
C TYR A 51 4.86 -4.62 -9.21
N THR A 52 5.09 -4.09 -10.40
CA THR A 52 6.09 -3.03 -10.60
C THR A 52 5.54 -1.70 -10.10
N PHE A 53 6.41 -0.73 -9.86
CA PHE A 53 6.00 0.63 -9.48
C PHE A 53 4.92 1.23 -10.40
N ALA A 54 4.97 0.96 -11.71
CA ALA A 54 4.00 1.47 -12.68
C ALA A 54 2.61 0.83 -12.53
N GLN A 55 2.53 -0.39 -12.02
CA GLN A 55 1.27 -1.13 -11.83
C GLN A 55 0.60 -0.82 -10.48
N LEU A 56 1.33 -0.23 -9.54
CA LEU A 56 0.80 0.17 -8.25
C LEU A 56 0.03 1.49 -8.41
N ASP A 57 -1.25 1.51 -8.09
CA ASP A 57 -2.07 2.72 -8.05
C ASP A 57 -2.45 3.04 -6.59
N GLU A 58 -2.11 4.24 -6.12
CA GLU A 58 -2.43 4.69 -4.76
C GLU A 58 -3.93 4.96 -4.57
N GLN A 59 -4.65 5.27 -5.65
CA GLN A 59 -6.10 5.49 -5.63
C GLN A 59 -6.89 4.19 -5.79
N ALA A 60 -6.25 3.14 -6.34
CA ALA A 60 -6.81 1.81 -6.49
C ALA A 60 -5.79 0.73 -6.10
N PRO A 61 -5.48 0.57 -4.80
CA PRO A 61 -4.44 -0.34 -4.35
C PRO A 61 -4.76 -1.79 -4.70
N PRO A 62 -3.78 -2.56 -5.21
CA PRO A 62 -3.93 -4.00 -5.42
C PRO A 62 -4.27 -4.77 -4.13
N ALA A 63 -4.71 -6.02 -4.30
CA ALA A 63 -5.03 -6.88 -3.17
C ALA A 63 -3.86 -7.00 -2.18
N GLY A 64 -4.18 -6.90 -0.89
CA GLY A 64 -3.20 -6.91 0.20
C GLY A 64 -2.56 -5.55 0.50
N LEU A 65 -2.80 -4.54 -0.34
CA LEU A 65 -2.41 -3.15 -0.08
C LEU A 65 -3.61 -2.30 0.34
N MET A 66 -3.33 -1.27 1.11
CA MET A 66 -4.28 -0.24 1.51
C MET A 66 -3.64 1.12 1.24
N TRP A 67 -4.47 2.09 0.86
CA TRP A 67 -4.09 3.50 0.83
C TRP A 67 -3.37 3.90 2.13
N ALA A 68 -2.12 4.34 2.00
CA ALA A 68 -1.53 5.15 3.05
C ALA A 68 -2.11 6.55 2.85
N LEU A 69 -3.14 6.90 3.63
CA LEU A 69 -3.66 8.27 3.63
C LEU A 69 -2.45 9.23 3.68
N PRO A 70 -2.31 10.18 2.75
CA PRO A 70 -1.23 11.12 2.84
C PRO A 70 -1.42 11.87 4.14
N PHE A 71 -0.37 11.97 4.95
CA PHE A 71 -0.26 13.03 5.94
C PHE A 71 -0.26 14.35 5.17
N MET A 72 -1.44 14.83 4.79
CA MET A 72 -1.68 16.14 4.22
C MET A 72 -2.74 16.82 5.09
N PRO A 73 -2.41 17.92 5.79
CA PRO A 73 -3.43 18.78 6.35
C PRO A 73 -4.26 19.31 5.18
N ASN A 74 -5.53 18.92 5.19
CA ASN A 74 -6.55 19.30 4.25
C ASN A 74 -6.51 20.82 3.95
N ARG A 75 -6.14 21.22 2.72
CA ARG A 75 -6.32 22.59 2.22
C ARG A 75 -7.41 22.69 1.15
N ALA A 76 -8.41 21.79 1.17
CA ALA A 76 -9.44 21.79 0.14
C ALA A 76 -10.88 21.41 0.59
N HIS A 77 -11.23 21.54 1.87
CA HIS A 77 -12.65 21.56 2.28
C HIS A 77 -13.06 22.73 3.16
N HIS A 78 -12.24 23.78 3.25
CA HIS A 78 -12.68 25.07 3.77
C HIS A 78 -13.30 25.88 2.63
N MET A 79 -14.47 25.45 2.10
CA MET A 79 -15.47 26.24 1.34
C MET A 79 -16.53 25.30 0.73
N ALA A 80 -17.33 24.67 1.60
CA ALA A 80 -18.71 24.35 1.28
C ALA A 80 -19.56 24.81 2.46
N ARG A 81 -19.55 26.14 2.65
CA ARG A 81 -20.49 26.86 3.50
C ARG A 81 -21.77 27.04 2.69
N VAL A 82 -22.89 26.64 3.29
CA VAL A 82 -24.20 27.31 3.22
C VAL A 82 -24.92 27.31 1.87
N ALA A 83 -25.90 26.41 1.75
CA ALA A 83 -27.23 26.55 1.12
C ALA A 83 -27.79 25.11 0.99
N ALA A 84 -28.96 24.72 1.49
CA ALA A 84 -30.18 25.44 1.84
C ALA A 84 -30.83 24.84 3.10
#